data_AF-A0A3P7P203-F1
#
_entry.id   AF-A0A3P7P203-F1
#
_cell.length_a   1.000
_cell.length_b   1.000
_cell.length_c   1.000
_cell.angle_alpha   90.00
_cell.angle_beta   90.00
_cell.angle_gamma   90.00
#
_symmetry.space_group_name_H-M   'P 1'
#
loop_
_entity.id
_entity.type
_entity.pdbx_description
1 polymer ?
#
loop_
_entity_poly.entity_id
_entity_poly.type
_entity_poly.pdbx_seq_one_letter_code
_entity_poly.pdbx_strand_id
1 'polypeptide(L)' 'MADKAQRRVLIPVDESGSTLNAIRWYLEEVSRPGDHVILLTVVPFQVQRQTNVWVSSEEDETPPTNEASNGE' A
#
# COMPACT_ATOMS: atom_id res chain seq x y z
N MET A 1 25.88 -15.90 39.24
CA MET A 1 26.17 -15.87 37.79
C MET A 1 25.42 -14.69 37.23
N ALA A 2 26.07 -13.77 36.52
CA ALA A 2 25.36 -12.62 35.96
C ALA A 2 24.35 -13.12 34.92
N ASP A 3 23.08 -12.77 35.11
CA ASP A 3 22.00 -13.13 34.18
C ASP A 3 22.27 -12.40 32.86
N LYS A 4 22.72 -13.15 31.85
CA LYS A 4 23.15 -12.55 30.58
C LYS A 4 21.90 -12.09 29.85
N ALA A 5 21.80 -10.78 29.60
CA ALA A 5 20.66 -10.20 28.91
C ALA A 5 20.36 -10.97 27.60
N GLN A 6 19.09 -11.34 27.40
CA GLN A 6 18.66 -12.10 26.23
C GLN A 6 18.94 -11.32 24.95
N ARG A 7 19.59 -11.96 23.98
CA ARG A 7 19.85 -11.37 22.67
C ARG A 7 18.54 -11.28 21.88
N ARG A 8 18.25 -10.10 21.34
CA ARG A 8 17.08 -9.82 20.48
C ARG A 8 17.56 -9.53 19.07
N VAL A 9 16.95 -10.18 18.08
CA VAL A 9 17.32 -10.04 16.66
C VAL A 9 16.10 -9.58 15.89
N LEU A 10 16.23 -8.47 15.16
CA LEU A 10 15.17 -7.98 14.27
C LEU A 10 15.52 -8.32 12.83
N ILE A 11 14.59 -8.96 12.13
CA ILE A 11 14.69 -9.28 10.70
C ILE A 11 13.56 -8.53 9.98
N PRO A 12 13.86 -7.51 9.17
CA PRO A 12 12.88 -6.90 8.29
C PRO A 12 12.41 -7.91 7.24
N VAL A 13 11.10 -8.01 7.05
CA VAL A 13 10.48 -8.94 6.11
C VAL A 13 9.43 -8.21 5.27
N ASP A 14 9.41 -8.54 3.99
CA ASP A 14 8.47 -8.04 2.99
C ASP A 14 7.98 -9.20 2.10
N GLU A 15 7.19 -8.90 1.07
CA GLU A 15 6.69 -9.90 0.12
C GLU A 15 7.75 -10.35 -0.91
N SER A 16 8.98 -9.85 -0.83
CA SER A 16 10.03 -10.21 -1.77
C SER A 16 10.58 -11.62 -1.50
N GLY A 17 11.03 -12.29 -2.56
CA GLY A 17 11.74 -13.57 -2.42
C GLY A 17 13.04 -13.47 -1.61
N SER A 18 13.63 -12.28 -1.50
CA SER A 18 14.85 -12.03 -0.71
C SER A 18 14.63 -12.24 0.79
N THR A 19 13.41 -12.01 1.29
CA THR A 19 13.04 -12.27 2.67
C THR A 19 13.29 -13.73 3.06
N LEU A 20 12.95 -14.68 2.19
CA LEU A 20 13.16 -16.10 2.47
C LEU A 20 14.66 -16.44 2.57
N ASN A 21 15.49 -15.86 1.70
CA ASN A 21 16.93 -16.06 1.73
C ASN A 21 17.57 -15.48 3.01
N ALA A 22 17.11 -14.30 3.44
CA ALA A 22 17.59 -13.66 4.67
C ALA A 22 17.24 -14.46 5.92
N ILE A 23 16.01 -14.97 6.00
CA ILE A 23 15.58 -15.84 7.11
C ILE A 23 16.38 -17.14 7.11
N ARG A 24 16.54 -17.78 5.95
CA ARG A 24 17.33 -19.02 5.83
C ARG A 24 18.76 -18.81 6.29
N TRP A 25 19.44 -17.78 5.78
CA TRP A 25 20.80 -17.46 6.18
C TRP A 25 20.92 -17.17 7.68
N TYR A 26 19.97 -16.46 8.27
CA TYR A 26 19.97 -16.22 9.71
C TYR A 26 19.91 -17.55 10.50
N LEU A 27 19.02 -18.46 10.11
CA LEU A 27 18.87 -19.75 10.78
C LEU A 27 20.12 -20.61 10.66
N GLU A 28 20.71 -20.67 9.47
CA GLU A 28 21.87 -21.53 9.16
C GLU A 28 23.18 -20.99 9.75
N GLU A 29 23.40 -19.67 9.73
CA GLU A 29 24.73 -19.10 9.97
C GLU A 29 24.83 -18.21 11.22
N VAL A 30 23.71 -17.61 11.65
CA VAL A 30 23.74 -16.55 12.68
C VAL A 30 23.09 -16.97 13.98
N SER A 31 22.09 -17.85 13.92
CA SER A 31 21.24 -18.21 15.05
C SER A 31 22.04 -18.76 16.23
N ARG A 32 21.63 -18.37 17.44
CA ARG A 32 22.21 -18.84 18.70
C ARG A 32 21.11 -19.34 19.63
N PRO A 33 21.39 -20.34 20.47
CA PRO A 33 20.46 -20.75 21.51
C PRO A 33 20.03 -19.56 22.38
N GLY A 34 18.71 -19.39 22.53
CA GLY A 34 18.13 -18.33 23.36
C GLY A 34 17.88 -16.99 22.65
N ASP A 35 18.19 -16.87 21.35
CA ASP A 35 17.83 -15.69 20.58
C ASP A 35 16.31 -15.46 20.57
N HIS A 36 15.90 -14.21 20.80
CA HIS A 36 14.53 -13.75 20.63
C HIS A 36 14.40 -13.04 19.28
N VAL A 37 13.79 -13.71 18.30
CA VAL A 37 13.67 -13.23 16.92
C VAL A 37 12.39 -12.42 16.73
N ILE A 38 12.51 -11.25 16.13
CA ILE A 38 11.44 -10.30 15.84
C ILE A 38 11.38 -10.13 14.32
N LEU A 39 10.26 -10.51 13.71
CA LEU A 39 10.01 -10.26 12.29
C LEU A 39 9.23 -8.94 12.16
N LEU A 40 9.72 -8.02 11.31
CA LEU A 40 9.10 -6.71 11.12
C LEU A 40 8.72 -6.52 9.65
N THR A 41 7.42 -6.31 9.39
CA THR A 41 6.94 -5.83 8.10
C THR A 41 6.50 -4.37 8.20
N VAL A 42 6.94 -3.56 7.24
CA VAL A 42 6.49 -2.18 7.09
C VAL A 42 5.38 -2.16 6.05
N VAL A 43 4.16 -1.80 6.48
CA VAL A 43 3.03 -1.61 5.57
C VAL A 43 2.93 -0.11 5.25
N PRO A 44 3.15 0.32 4.00
CA PRO A 44 3.08 1.73 3.65
C PRO A 44 1.66 2.25 3.81
N PHE A 45 1.51 3.41 4.46
CA PHE A 45 0.24 4.12 4.54
C PHE A 45 0.02 4.94 3.27
N GLN A 46 -1.03 4.62 2.51
CA GLN A 46 -1.45 5.39 1.34
C GLN A 46 -2.54 6.38 1.74
N VAL A 47 -2.26 7.68 1.64
CA VAL A 47 -3.29 8.72 1.67
C VAL A 47 -3.99 8.71 0.31
N GLN A 48 -5.25 8.30 0.27
CA GLN A 48 -6.08 8.56 -0.91
C GLN A 48 -6.17 10.08 -1.09
N ARG A 49 -5.51 10.61 -2.12
CA ARG A 49 -5.79 11.98 -2.56
C ARG A 49 -7.23 11.98 -3.08
N GLN A 50 -8.14 12.64 -2.36
CA GLN A 50 -9.44 12.99 -2.94
C GLN A 50 -9.18 13.87 -4.17
N THR A 51 -9.40 13.32 -5.36
CA THR A 51 -9.50 14.13 -6.57
C THR A 51 -10.93 14.66 -6.60
N ASN A 52 -11.12 15.92 -6.21
CA ASN A 52 -12.39 16.60 -6.47
C ASN A 52 -12.49 16.78 -7.99
N VAL A 53 -13.24 15.90 -8.65
CA VAL A 53 -13.61 16.05 -10.06
C VAL A 53 -14.75 17.05 -10.10
N TRP A 54 -14.47 18.27 -10.53
CA TRP A 54 -15.51 19.23 -10.88
C TRP A 54 -16.08 18.81 -12.24
N VAL A 55 -17.27 18.23 -12.22
CA VAL A 55 -18.06 18.03 -13.44
C VAL A 55 -18.73 19.36 -13.74
N SER A 56 -18.26 20.07 -14.77
CA SER A 56 -19.05 21.13 -15.38
C SER A 56 -20.18 20.48 -16.15
N SER A 57 -21.42 20.60 -15.68
CA SER A 57 -22.60 20.41 -16.49
C SER A 57 -22.64 21.55 -17.50
N GLU A 58 -22.03 21.31 -18.67
CA GLU A 58 -22.35 22.08 -19.87
C GLU A 58 -23.81 21.75 -20.17
N GLU A 59 -24.70 22.67 -19.80
CA GLU A 59 -26.09 22.65 -20.22
C GLU A 59 -26.09 22.71 -21.76
N ASP A 60 -26.58 21.64 -22.39
CA ASP A 60 -26.87 21.56 -23.81
C ASP A 60 -27.90 22.66 -24.15
N GLU A 61 -27.42 23.87 -24.48
CA GLU A 61 -28.25 24.90 -25.10
C GLU A 61 -28.61 24.46 -26.52
N THR A 62 -29.62 23.60 -26.62
CA THR A 62 -30.34 23.38 -27.88
C THR A 62 -31.32 24.54 -28.06
N PRO A 63 -31.19 25.38 -29.10
CA PRO A 63 -32.16 26.43 -29.36
C PRO A 63 -33.51 25.80 -29.78
N PRO A 64 -34.65 26.37 -29.37
CA PRO A 64 -35.95 25.84 -29.75
C PRO A 64 -36.17 26.00 -31.26
N THR A 65 -36.38 24.88 -31.95
CA THR A 65 -36.76 24.83 -33.36
C THR A 65 -38.16 25.42 -33.53
N ASN A 66 -38.26 26.64 -34.05
CA ASN A 66 -39.51 27.19 -34.56
C ASN A 66 -39.73 26.66 -35.99
N GLU A 67 -40.49 25.57 -36.15
CA GLU A 67 -41.12 25.27 -37.44
C GLU A 67 -42.55 25.78 -37.42
N ALA A 68 -42.73 26.94 -38.06
CA ALA A 68 -44.02 27.50 -38.38
C ALA A 68 -44.74 26.61 -39.40
N SER A 69 -45.96 26.22 -39.02
CA SER A 69 -46.99 25.70 -39.91
C SER A 69 -47.18 26.63 -41.11
N ASN A 70 -46.88 26.13 -42.32
CA ASN A 70 -47.47 26.66 -43.55
C ASN A 70 -48.39 25.57 -44.10
N GLY A 71 -49.69 25.78 -43.93
CA GLY A 71 -50.70 25.15 -44.76
C GLY A 71 -50.92 25.98 -46.01
N GLU A 72 -51.03 25.30 -47.15
CA GLU A 72 -51.91 25.61 -48.29
C GLU A 72 -52.13 24.30 -49.07
#